data_AF-A0A961GS65-F1
#
_entry.id   AF-A0A961GS65-F1
#
_cell.length_a   1.000
_cell.length_b   1.000
_cell.length_c   1.000
_cell.angle_alpha   90.00
_cell.angle_beta   90.00
_cell.angle_gamma   90.00
#
_symmetry.space_group_name_H-M   'P 1'
#
loop_
_entity.id
_entity.type
_entity.pdbx_description
1 polymer ?
#
loop_
_entity_poly.entity_id
_entity_poly.type
_entity_poly.pdbx_seq_one_letter_code
_entity_poly.pdbx_strand_id
1 'polypeptide(L)'
;MGTRTTIEVPADEWLGVGPLVTFAAPDEFAVLGMLRMVGDGARRYWWSGDGRRVVRQRGGTDDGTYDILLSPRLVEFAFGRALTGEAATIDLVTDDDGSVLAVTARTDTQALTVAADPRAYPSIDEVFASELAADGAWAEVDAEELAALIDVARRRPAVEHIDDEEPDPLFWLAVVGGEGIMIDLRWPGLGLTEFQLRARAEGSRTAAVPPSQLADALIGLEGPITVVVPDFAHNAIRVSSADRDALILPIETTFERMRFSTEQVLAEVFGPTVVQRDTDGHYRLSHDIPVFARLVDDEPVRIQVFAVAVDGVEHSAELLSELNDHNARLGFARCFWMNDQVLVECDLMAGTTEAAELQAAHERVLTISRELGPLLAAVFGGTPAETHVGGAGSGNWDDYLRTVVAAELVDGTLTPISDADAWPYPGTVWALTSDNPMGTWRSDEENQAARPELIAAVDAAGARHHRSVGTSVDTEHSEVGLVVWDTDRDTVLDIARRFRQEAIFEIDPDEVRVIACFDDRAAARPRGLLLR
;
A
#
# COMPACT_ATOMS: atom_id res chain seq x y z
N MET A 1 -34.66 42.13 23.06
CA MET A 1 -35.82 41.24 22.79
C MET A 1 -35.46 40.62 21.47
N GLY A 2 -34.99 39.37 21.45
CA GLY A 2 -34.20 38.87 20.32
C GLY A 2 -34.96 38.82 19.00
N THR A 3 -34.25 39.07 17.89
CA THR A 3 -34.81 38.93 16.54
C THR A 3 -34.82 37.46 16.17
N ARG A 4 -35.93 36.98 15.61
CA ARG A 4 -36.07 35.59 15.16
C ARG A 4 -35.98 35.48 13.65
N THR A 5 -35.09 34.61 13.18
CA THR A 5 -34.96 34.22 11.77
C THR A 5 -35.31 32.75 11.64
N THR A 6 -36.12 32.37 10.66
CA THR A 6 -36.51 30.97 10.41
C THR A 6 -35.91 30.52 9.10
N ILE A 7 -35.24 29.36 9.12
CA ILE A 7 -34.64 28.69 7.98
C ILE A 7 -35.46 27.44 7.68
N GLU A 8 -35.97 27.36 6.46
CA GLU A 8 -36.74 26.23 5.96
C GLU A 8 -35.80 25.16 5.39
N VAL A 9 -35.84 23.96 5.96
CA VAL A 9 -35.03 22.82 5.50
C VAL A 9 -35.98 21.68 5.07
N PRO A 10 -35.97 21.29 3.79
CA PRO A 10 -36.79 20.21 3.26
C PRO A 10 -36.56 18.86 3.96
N ALA A 11 -37.58 18.01 3.96
CA ALA A 11 -37.50 16.69 4.61
C ALA A 11 -36.42 15.78 3.97
N ASP A 12 -36.27 15.80 2.65
CA ASP A 12 -35.22 15.08 1.92
C ASP A 12 -33.82 15.56 2.29
N GLU A 13 -33.63 16.86 2.49
CA GLU A 13 -32.37 17.41 2.99
C GLU A 13 -32.07 16.91 4.41
N TRP A 14 -33.07 16.87 5.30
CA TRP A 14 -32.89 16.28 6.64
C TRP A 14 -32.54 14.80 6.59
N LEU A 15 -33.13 14.02 5.68
CA LEU A 15 -32.77 12.61 5.48
C LEU A 15 -31.31 12.45 5.05
N GLY A 16 -30.82 13.33 4.17
CA GLY A 16 -29.43 13.36 3.76
C GLY A 16 -28.46 13.86 4.83
N VAL A 17 -28.90 14.74 5.75
CA VAL A 17 -28.06 15.35 6.79
C VAL A 17 -28.02 14.53 8.08
N GLY A 18 -29.10 13.84 8.44
CA GLY A 18 -29.16 13.01 9.66
C GLY A 18 -27.95 12.07 9.86
N PRO A 19 -27.49 11.34 8.82
CA PRO A 19 -26.35 10.45 8.92
C PRO A 19 -25.02 11.15 9.25
N LEU A 20 -24.87 12.46 8.99
CA LEU A 20 -23.66 13.23 9.27
C LEU A 20 -23.38 13.37 10.78
N VAL A 21 -24.37 13.14 11.63
CA VAL A 21 -24.19 13.10 13.09
C VAL A 21 -23.12 12.09 13.50
N THR A 22 -22.99 10.99 12.75
CA THR A 22 -21.97 9.96 13.02
C THR A 22 -20.54 10.48 12.90
N PHE A 23 -20.30 11.54 12.10
CA PHE A 23 -18.99 12.14 11.90
C PHE A 23 -18.60 13.12 13.00
N ALA A 24 -19.55 13.57 13.82
CA ALA A 24 -19.24 14.50 14.91
C ALA A 24 -18.47 13.76 16.01
N ALA A 25 -17.49 14.43 16.60
CA ALA A 25 -16.82 13.91 17.79
C ALA A 25 -17.86 13.65 18.91
N PRO A 26 -17.70 12.62 19.75
CA PRO A 26 -18.67 12.25 20.79
C PRO A 26 -18.60 13.18 22.02
N ASP A 27 -18.42 14.49 21.80
CA ASP A 27 -18.35 15.53 22.82
C ASP A 27 -18.82 16.88 22.27
N GLU A 28 -20.08 17.27 22.55
CA GLU A 28 -20.65 18.57 22.17
C GLU A 28 -19.91 19.76 22.84
N PHE A 29 -19.12 19.52 23.91
CA PHE A 29 -18.24 20.55 24.46
C PHE A 29 -16.99 20.78 23.63
N ALA A 30 -16.70 19.95 22.62
CA ALA A 30 -15.72 20.24 21.58
C ALA A 30 -16.43 20.81 20.34
N VAL A 31 -15.78 21.73 19.62
CA VAL A 31 -16.37 22.31 18.40
C VAL A 31 -16.66 21.25 17.33
N LEU A 32 -15.80 20.23 17.24
CA LEU A 32 -15.97 19.09 16.35
C LEU A 32 -17.08 18.12 16.79
N GLY A 33 -17.62 18.25 18.00
CA GLY A 33 -18.84 17.53 18.39
C GLY A 33 -20.13 18.21 17.95
N MET A 34 -20.02 19.31 17.20
CA MET A 34 -21.13 20.05 16.61
C MET A 34 -21.08 19.91 15.09
N LEU A 35 -22.24 20.02 14.44
CA LEU A 35 -22.31 20.18 13.00
C LEU A 35 -22.23 21.66 12.66
N ARG A 36 -21.61 22.01 11.53
CA ARG A 36 -21.62 23.39 11.01
C ARG A 36 -22.56 23.49 9.83
N MET A 37 -23.45 24.47 9.86
CA MET A 37 -24.38 24.76 8.79
C MET A 37 -24.10 26.16 8.25
N VAL A 38 -23.90 26.25 6.93
CA VAL A 38 -23.55 27.49 6.23
C VAL A 38 -24.57 27.76 5.14
N GLY A 39 -25.16 28.95 5.15
CA GLY A 39 -25.86 29.53 4.00
C GLY A 39 -24.96 30.59 3.38
N ASP A 40 -24.66 30.47 2.09
CA ASP A 40 -23.78 31.41 1.38
C ASP A 40 -24.54 32.46 0.54
N GLY A 41 -25.87 32.55 0.73
CA GLY A 41 -26.76 33.40 -0.05
C GLY A 41 -27.19 32.81 -1.41
N ALA A 42 -26.73 31.61 -1.76
CA ALA A 42 -27.24 30.83 -2.88
C ALA A 42 -27.69 29.42 -2.48
N ARG A 43 -26.98 28.79 -1.54
CA ARG A 43 -27.18 27.39 -1.16
C ARG A 43 -26.73 27.12 0.27
N ARG A 44 -27.25 26.02 0.83
CA ARG A 44 -26.79 25.47 2.10
C ARG A 44 -25.68 24.45 1.94
N TYR A 45 -24.78 24.43 2.91
CA TYR A 45 -23.78 23.39 3.12
C TYR A 45 -23.77 22.96 4.58
N TRP A 46 -23.60 21.66 4.78
CA TRP A 46 -23.53 21.02 6.07
C TRP A 46 -22.17 20.36 6.21
N TRP A 47 -21.54 20.56 7.37
CA TRP A 47 -20.23 20.03 7.67
C TRP A 47 -20.27 19.27 8.99
N SER A 48 -19.53 18.18 9.05
CA SER A 48 -19.33 17.38 10.26
C SER A 48 -17.98 16.69 10.19
N GLY A 49 -17.34 16.44 11.32
CA GLY A 49 -16.02 15.81 11.36
C GLY A 49 -15.46 15.71 12.78
N ASP A 50 -14.52 14.78 12.96
CA ASP A 50 -13.95 14.41 14.27
C ASP A 50 -12.42 14.58 14.32
N GLY A 51 -11.83 15.17 13.26
CA GLY A 51 -10.39 15.34 13.13
C GLY A 51 -9.66 14.11 12.57
N ARG A 52 -10.36 13.02 12.27
CA ARG A 52 -9.88 11.88 11.47
C ARG A 52 -10.62 11.77 10.14
N ARG A 53 -11.82 12.32 10.10
CA ARG A 53 -12.66 12.40 8.91
C ARG A 53 -13.46 13.69 8.93
N VAL A 54 -13.85 14.10 7.74
CA VAL A 54 -14.67 15.29 7.54
C VAL A 54 -15.58 15.08 6.34
N VAL A 55 -16.83 15.52 6.49
CA VAL A 55 -17.85 15.41 5.45
C VAL A 55 -18.44 16.78 5.17
N ARG A 56 -18.69 17.04 3.88
CA ARG A 56 -19.48 18.17 3.40
C ARG A 56 -20.66 17.63 2.61
N GLN A 57 -21.87 17.99 3.04
CA GLN A 57 -23.11 17.73 2.31
C GLN A 57 -23.67 19.03 1.75
N ARG A 58 -23.98 19.01 0.47
CA ARG A 58 -24.69 20.08 -0.23
C ARG A 58 -26.19 19.97 0.07
N GLY A 59 -26.79 21.09 0.48
CA GLY A 59 -28.22 21.23 0.71
C GLY A 59 -28.93 21.94 -0.44
N GLY A 60 -30.21 22.27 -0.20
CA GLY A 60 -31.05 23.02 -1.13
C GLY A 60 -30.63 24.49 -1.29
N THR A 61 -31.28 25.17 -2.25
CA THR A 61 -31.11 26.61 -2.46
C THR A 61 -31.55 27.40 -1.23
N ASP A 62 -30.78 28.41 -0.87
CA ASP A 62 -31.03 29.26 0.29
C ASP A 62 -30.46 30.65 0.03
N ASP A 63 -31.29 31.68 0.17
CA ASP A 63 -30.90 33.08 -0.01
C ASP A 63 -30.35 33.71 1.29
N GLY A 64 -30.39 32.97 2.40
CA GLY A 64 -29.83 33.36 3.67
C GLY A 64 -28.31 33.30 3.70
N THR A 65 -27.70 34.22 4.45
CA THR A 65 -26.28 34.19 4.78
C THR A 65 -26.09 33.98 6.28
N TYR A 66 -25.50 32.85 6.66
CA TYR A 66 -25.25 32.49 8.06
C TYR A 66 -24.17 31.40 8.14
N ASP A 67 -23.51 31.32 9.28
CA ASP A 67 -22.55 30.27 9.65
C ASP A 67 -22.79 29.94 11.12
N ILE A 68 -23.37 28.77 11.38
CA ILE A 68 -23.85 28.39 12.71
C ILE A 68 -23.42 26.98 13.08
N LEU A 69 -23.16 26.78 14.37
CA LEU A 69 -23.01 25.46 14.96
C LEU A 69 -24.37 24.92 15.40
N LEU A 70 -24.64 23.66 15.04
CA LEU A 70 -25.83 22.92 15.39
C LEU A 70 -25.46 21.74 16.29
N SER A 71 -26.15 21.63 17.42
CA SER A 71 -26.08 20.43 18.27
C SER A 71 -26.57 19.22 17.46
N PRO A 72 -25.89 18.07 17.54
CA PRO A 72 -26.36 16.82 16.94
C PRO A 72 -27.80 16.49 17.30
N ARG A 73 -28.26 16.86 18.51
CA ARG A 73 -29.63 16.62 18.99
C ARG A 73 -30.69 17.34 18.16
N LEU A 74 -30.37 18.55 17.68
CA LEU A 74 -31.29 19.30 16.81
C LEU A 74 -31.45 18.59 15.46
N VAL A 75 -30.35 18.06 14.93
CA VAL A 75 -30.32 17.32 13.66
C VAL A 75 -31.02 15.97 13.81
N GLU A 76 -30.74 15.21 14.86
CA GLU A 76 -31.42 13.94 15.15
C GLU A 76 -32.92 14.14 15.37
N PHE A 77 -33.31 15.21 16.07
CA PHE A 77 -34.72 15.57 16.23
C PHE A 77 -35.37 15.80 14.88
N ALA A 78 -34.78 16.62 14.01
CA ALA A 78 -35.32 16.93 12.68
C ALA A 78 -35.33 15.71 11.74
N PHE A 79 -34.23 14.94 11.72
CA PHE A 79 -34.10 13.69 10.97
C PHE A 79 -35.20 12.68 11.34
N GLY A 80 -35.45 12.50 12.64
CA GLY A 80 -36.50 11.61 13.13
C GLY A 80 -37.91 12.02 12.66
N ARG A 81 -38.15 13.31 12.40
CA ARG A 81 -39.42 13.83 11.84
C ARG A 81 -39.48 13.63 10.34
N ALA A 82 -38.36 13.86 9.65
CA ALA A 82 -38.24 13.64 8.21
C ALA A 82 -38.50 12.18 7.82
N LEU A 83 -38.08 11.21 8.65
CA LEU A 83 -38.41 9.79 8.47
C LEU A 83 -39.92 9.50 8.49
N THR A 84 -40.72 10.38 9.09
CA THR A 84 -42.18 10.30 9.11
C THR A 84 -42.86 11.19 8.06
N GLY A 85 -42.07 11.86 7.21
CA GLY A 85 -42.54 12.76 6.15
C GLY A 85 -42.84 14.20 6.60
N GLU A 86 -42.49 14.57 7.84
CA GLU A 86 -42.67 15.92 8.38
C GLU A 86 -41.37 16.73 8.21
N ALA A 87 -41.48 17.93 7.63
CA ALA A 87 -40.34 18.85 7.54
C ALA A 87 -40.14 19.58 8.87
N ALA A 88 -38.89 19.92 9.18
CA ALA A 88 -38.52 20.72 10.34
C ALA A 88 -37.81 22.00 9.90
N THR A 89 -38.08 23.09 10.62
CA THR A 89 -37.42 24.38 10.44
C THR A 89 -36.37 24.63 11.50
N ILE A 90 -35.40 25.48 11.21
CA ILE A 90 -34.42 25.98 12.18
C ILE A 90 -34.74 27.44 12.48
N ASP A 91 -35.09 27.74 13.73
CA ASP A 91 -35.21 29.11 14.20
C ASP A 91 -33.94 29.55 14.90
N LEU A 92 -33.42 30.71 14.49
CA LEU A 92 -32.33 31.40 15.16
C LEU A 92 -32.89 32.55 15.97
N VAL A 93 -32.57 32.60 17.26
CA VAL A 93 -32.85 33.77 18.11
C VAL A 93 -31.56 34.54 18.26
N THR A 94 -31.53 35.78 17.79
CA THR A 94 -30.35 36.67 17.83
C THR A 94 -30.54 37.81 18.82
N ASP A 95 -29.45 38.27 19.44
CA ASP A 95 -29.46 39.51 20.22
C ASP A 95 -29.38 40.76 19.34
N ASP A 96 -29.33 41.93 19.98
CA ASP A 96 -29.29 43.23 19.29
C ASP A 96 -27.95 43.44 18.54
N ASP A 97 -26.89 42.71 18.89
CA ASP A 97 -25.58 42.72 18.25
C ASP A 97 -25.48 41.68 17.11
N GLY A 98 -26.54 40.90 16.88
CA GLY A 98 -26.62 39.86 15.85
C GLY A 98 -26.05 38.50 16.26
N SER A 99 -25.63 38.32 17.52
CA SER A 99 -25.13 37.04 18.02
C SER A 99 -26.29 36.07 18.20
N VAL A 100 -26.15 34.84 17.72
CA VAL A 100 -27.15 33.79 17.94
C VAL A 100 -27.09 33.36 19.40
N LEU A 101 -28.23 33.43 20.10
CA LEU A 101 -28.39 33.06 21.50
C LEU A 101 -28.94 31.65 21.68
N ALA A 102 -29.86 31.25 20.81
CA ALA A 102 -30.53 29.96 20.86
C ALA A 102 -30.91 29.50 19.45
N VAL A 103 -30.87 28.19 19.26
CA VAL A 103 -31.30 27.52 18.04
C VAL A 103 -32.42 26.56 18.38
N THR A 104 -33.52 26.64 17.62
CA THR A 104 -34.68 25.76 17.80
C THR A 104 -34.95 24.97 16.52
N ALA A 105 -34.94 23.65 16.59
CA ALA A 105 -35.52 22.80 15.56
C ALA A 105 -37.02 22.65 15.84
N ARG A 106 -37.87 22.94 14.86
CA ARG A 106 -39.32 23.04 15.03
C ARG A 106 -40.07 22.30 13.95
N THR A 107 -41.15 21.63 14.34
CA THR A 107 -42.20 21.18 13.44
C THR A 107 -43.55 21.80 13.83
N ASP A 108 -44.64 21.39 13.17
CA ASP A 108 -45.98 21.90 13.50
C ASP A 108 -46.41 21.57 14.93
N THR A 109 -45.90 20.47 15.50
CA THR A 109 -46.38 19.90 16.77
C THR A 109 -45.33 19.86 17.87
N GLN A 110 -44.04 19.98 17.52
CA GLN A 110 -42.93 19.79 18.45
C GLN A 110 -41.83 20.83 18.21
N ALA A 111 -41.03 21.10 19.24
CA ALA A 111 -39.85 21.94 19.12
C ALA A 111 -38.78 21.51 20.14
N LEU A 112 -37.53 21.52 19.72
CA LEU A 112 -36.35 21.34 20.57
C LEU A 112 -35.50 22.61 20.50
N THR A 113 -35.22 23.23 21.64
CA THR A 113 -34.37 24.42 21.73
C THR A 113 -33.09 24.10 22.49
N VAL A 114 -31.96 24.52 21.93
CA VAL A 114 -30.64 24.44 22.55
C VAL A 114 -30.02 25.84 22.56
N ALA A 115 -29.20 26.13 23.58
CA ALA A 115 -28.41 27.35 23.58
C ALA A 115 -27.43 27.32 22.40
N ALA A 116 -27.27 28.45 21.71
CA ALA A 116 -26.33 28.53 20.60
C ALA A 116 -24.88 28.51 21.12
N ASP A 117 -24.01 27.84 20.38
CA ASP A 117 -22.59 27.82 20.69
C ASP A 117 -21.89 28.98 19.95
N PRO A 118 -21.17 29.88 20.66
CA PRO A 118 -20.56 31.05 20.05
C PRO A 118 -19.19 30.76 19.39
N ARG A 119 -18.67 29.53 19.48
CA ARG A 119 -17.36 29.18 18.93
C ARG A 119 -17.43 29.10 17.41
N ALA A 120 -16.31 29.43 16.75
CA ALA A 120 -16.17 29.24 15.32
C ALA A 120 -15.78 27.78 15.02
N TYR A 121 -16.38 27.20 13.98
CA TYR A 121 -15.89 25.95 13.42
C TYR A 121 -14.47 26.15 12.86
N PRO A 122 -13.58 25.15 12.92
CA PRO A 122 -12.25 25.28 12.32
C PRO A 122 -12.34 25.66 10.83
N SER A 123 -11.43 26.53 10.38
CA SER A 123 -11.34 26.96 8.99
C SER A 123 -10.83 25.83 8.10
N ILE A 124 -11.73 24.91 7.72
CA ILE A 124 -11.41 23.71 6.95
C ILE A 124 -11.66 23.87 5.44
N ASP A 125 -12.36 24.91 5.02
CA ASP A 125 -12.85 25.05 3.64
C ASP A 125 -11.73 24.99 2.59
N GLU A 126 -10.63 25.70 2.81
CA GLU A 126 -9.48 25.73 1.89
C GLU A 126 -8.74 24.39 1.86
N VAL A 127 -8.54 23.76 3.03
CA VAL A 127 -7.90 22.44 3.15
C VAL A 127 -8.75 21.39 2.44
N PHE A 128 -10.06 21.40 2.71
CA PHE A 128 -11.01 20.47 2.10
C PHE A 128 -11.05 20.63 0.57
N ALA A 129 -11.03 21.87 0.07
CA ALA A 129 -10.97 22.13 -1.37
C ALA A 129 -9.64 21.65 -1.99
N SER A 130 -8.53 21.80 -1.28
CA SER A 130 -7.23 21.28 -1.71
C SER A 130 -7.23 19.76 -1.79
N GLU A 131 -7.74 19.07 -0.76
CA GLU A 131 -7.86 17.61 -0.75
C GLU A 131 -8.78 17.12 -1.88
N LEU A 132 -9.90 17.80 -2.16
CA LEU A 132 -10.77 17.48 -3.29
C LEU A 132 -10.13 17.70 -4.67
N ALA A 133 -9.11 18.56 -4.76
CA ALA A 133 -8.40 18.82 -6.00
C ALA A 133 -7.17 17.92 -6.21
N ALA A 134 -6.73 17.18 -5.19
CA ALA A 134 -5.56 16.30 -5.28
C ALA A 134 -5.76 15.20 -6.34
N ASP A 135 -4.69 14.83 -7.03
CA ASP A 135 -4.70 13.72 -7.99
C ASP A 135 -4.67 12.35 -7.29
N GLY A 136 -5.12 11.32 -7.99
CA GLY A 136 -5.14 9.96 -7.46
C GLY A 136 -5.83 8.96 -8.40
N ALA A 137 -5.76 7.68 -8.05
CA ALA A 137 -6.51 6.64 -8.74
C ALA A 137 -7.96 6.62 -8.24
N TRP A 138 -8.90 6.46 -9.16
CA TRP A 138 -10.33 6.54 -8.84
C TRP A 138 -11.12 5.34 -9.37
N ALA A 139 -12.21 5.01 -8.68
CA ALA A 139 -13.19 4.01 -9.10
C ALA A 139 -14.63 4.53 -8.92
N GLU A 140 -15.49 4.27 -9.90
CA GLU A 140 -16.94 4.49 -9.84
C GLU A 140 -17.65 3.20 -9.40
N VAL A 141 -18.25 3.23 -8.22
CA VAL A 141 -18.93 2.08 -7.60
C VAL A 141 -20.33 2.46 -7.13
N ASP A 142 -21.17 1.46 -6.88
CA ASP A 142 -22.42 1.66 -6.16
C ASP A 142 -22.15 1.70 -4.64
N ALA A 143 -22.70 2.71 -3.95
CA ALA A 143 -22.48 2.92 -2.53
C ALA A 143 -23.00 1.76 -1.67
N GLU A 144 -24.13 1.16 -2.04
CA GLU A 144 -24.76 0.08 -1.27
C GLU A 144 -23.96 -1.21 -1.41
N GLU A 145 -23.46 -1.50 -2.63
CA GLU A 145 -22.60 -2.67 -2.87
C GLU A 145 -21.27 -2.57 -2.11
N LEU A 146 -20.62 -1.41 -2.12
CA LEU A 146 -19.39 -1.19 -1.38
C LEU A 146 -19.62 -1.26 0.13
N ALA A 147 -20.70 -0.65 0.63
CA ALA A 147 -21.04 -0.70 2.06
C ALA A 147 -21.30 -2.15 2.54
N ALA A 148 -22.04 -2.94 1.75
CA ALA A 148 -22.30 -4.34 2.07
C ALA A 148 -21.02 -5.18 2.12
N LEU A 149 -20.08 -4.93 1.21
CA LEU A 149 -18.77 -5.59 1.20
C LEU A 149 -17.96 -5.22 2.46
N ILE A 150 -17.88 -3.93 2.80
CA ILE A 150 -17.16 -3.46 4.00
C ILE A 150 -17.77 -4.05 5.27
N ASP A 151 -19.10 -4.14 5.35
CA ASP A 151 -19.82 -4.75 6.47
C ASP A 151 -19.53 -6.24 6.65
N VAL A 152 -19.19 -6.95 5.57
CA VAL A 152 -18.68 -8.33 5.64
C VAL A 152 -17.22 -8.33 6.03
N ALA A 153 -16.40 -7.49 5.40
CA ALA A 153 -14.95 -7.43 5.62
C ALA A 153 -14.59 -7.08 7.07
N ARG A 154 -15.38 -6.22 7.74
CA ARG A 154 -15.12 -5.78 9.11
C ARG A 154 -15.55 -6.80 10.18
N ARG A 155 -16.21 -7.90 9.81
CA ARG A 155 -16.66 -8.90 10.79
C ARG A 155 -15.45 -9.72 11.24
N ARG A 156 -15.02 -9.45 12.47
CA ARG A 156 -13.97 -10.20 13.14
C ARG A 156 -14.35 -11.70 13.19
N PRO A 157 -13.49 -12.60 12.68
CA PRO A 157 -13.68 -14.03 12.82
C PRO A 157 -13.68 -14.41 14.31
N ALA A 158 -14.60 -15.28 14.72
CA ALA A 158 -14.63 -15.77 16.10
C ALA A 158 -13.45 -16.72 16.33
N VAL A 159 -12.42 -16.27 17.06
CA VAL A 159 -11.30 -17.10 17.51
C VAL A 159 -11.38 -17.25 19.03
N GLU A 160 -11.02 -18.43 19.56
CA GLU A 160 -11.28 -18.81 20.97
C GLU A 160 -10.58 -17.92 22.01
N HIS A 161 -9.61 -17.08 21.64
CA HIS A 161 -8.86 -16.21 22.56
C HIS A 161 -8.77 -14.80 21.94
N ILE A 162 -9.70 -13.92 22.32
CA ILE A 162 -9.69 -12.52 21.90
C ILE A 162 -9.30 -11.69 23.12
N ASP A 163 -8.25 -10.89 22.96
CA ASP A 163 -8.02 -9.74 23.81
C ASP A 163 -8.90 -8.60 23.26
N ASP A 164 -9.89 -8.15 24.03
CA ASP A 164 -10.84 -7.11 23.61
C ASP A 164 -10.15 -5.73 23.41
N GLU A 165 -8.87 -5.62 23.80
CA GLU A 165 -8.04 -4.42 23.64
C GLU A 165 -7.27 -4.38 22.30
N GLU A 166 -7.23 -5.46 21.51
CA GLU A 166 -6.57 -5.44 20.20
C GLU A 166 -7.36 -4.59 19.18
N PRO A 167 -6.74 -3.58 18.55
CA PRO A 167 -7.42 -2.77 17.54
C PRO A 167 -7.80 -3.60 16.32
N ASP A 168 -8.93 -3.27 15.69
CA ASP A 168 -9.32 -3.88 14.41
C ASP A 168 -8.19 -3.69 13.37
N PRO A 169 -7.86 -4.73 12.58
CA PRO A 169 -6.84 -4.60 11.54
C PRO A 169 -7.25 -3.57 10.50
N LEU A 170 -6.26 -2.85 9.99
CA LEU A 170 -6.46 -1.90 8.89
C LEU A 170 -6.86 -2.62 7.61
N PHE A 171 -7.69 -1.97 6.81
CA PHE A 171 -7.92 -2.37 5.42
C PHE A 171 -6.88 -1.71 4.53
N TRP A 172 -6.35 -2.46 3.58
CA TRP A 172 -5.65 -1.92 2.43
C TRP A 172 -6.66 -1.75 1.30
N LEU A 173 -7.13 -0.52 1.13
CA LEU A 173 -8.06 -0.15 0.05
C LEU A 173 -7.24 0.19 -1.19
N ALA A 174 -7.41 -0.60 -2.25
CA ALA A 174 -6.80 -0.37 -3.53
C ALA A 174 -7.84 -0.02 -4.60
N VAL A 175 -7.48 0.94 -5.44
CA VAL A 175 -8.10 1.14 -6.76
C VAL A 175 -7.15 0.52 -7.77
N VAL A 176 -7.68 -0.32 -8.66
CA VAL A 176 -6.91 -1.01 -9.71
C VAL A 176 -7.54 -0.69 -11.07
N GLY A 177 -6.77 -0.01 -11.93
CA GLY A 177 -7.22 0.47 -13.22
C GLY A 177 -7.76 -0.66 -14.10
N GLY A 178 -8.97 -0.48 -14.63
CA GLY A 178 -9.65 -1.50 -15.42
C GLY A 178 -10.29 -2.65 -14.62
N GLU A 179 -10.06 -2.75 -13.31
CA GLU A 179 -10.64 -3.80 -12.47
C GLU A 179 -11.68 -3.27 -11.48
N GLY A 180 -11.37 -2.21 -10.73
CA GLY A 180 -12.27 -1.65 -9.71
C GLY A 180 -11.61 -1.42 -8.36
N ILE A 181 -12.29 -1.81 -7.29
CA ILE A 181 -11.81 -1.73 -5.91
C ILE A 181 -11.38 -3.10 -5.41
N MET A 182 -10.23 -3.16 -4.75
CA MET A 182 -9.77 -4.29 -3.96
C MET A 182 -9.60 -3.88 -2.49
N ILE A 183 -9.94 -4.77 -1.57
CA ILE A 183 -9.78 -4.56 -0.13
C ILE A 183 -9.10 -5.78 0.47
N ASP A 184 -7.89 -5.57 0.99
CA ASP A 184 -7.10 -6.60 1.64
C ASP A 184 -7.04 -6.36 3.15
N LEU A 185 -7.15 -7.44 3.91
CA LEU A 185 -6.98 -7.40 5.36
C LEU A 185 -6.36 -8.71 5.87
N ARG A 186 -5.45 -8.60 6.82
CA ARG A 186 -4.78 -9.75 7.44
C ARG A 186 -5.29 -9.94 8.86
N TRP A 187 -6.01 -11.04 9.08
CA TRP A 187 -6.47 -11.43 10.41
C TRP A 187 -5.37 -12.20 11.15
N PRO A 188 -5.00 -11.81 12.38
CA PRO A 188 -4.09 -12.60 13.20
C PRO A 188 -4.56 -14.06 13.31
N GLY A 189 -3.69 -15.00 12.92
CA GLY A 189 -3.96 -16.44 12.96
C GLY A 189 -4.85 -17.01 11.84
N LEU A 190 -5.47 -16.18 10.99
CA LEU A 190 -6.33 -16.61 9.88
C LEU A 190 -5.79 -16.23 8.50
N GLY A 191 -4.82 -15.34 8.42
CA GLY A 191 -4.15 -14.96 7.17
C GLY A 191 -4.88 -13.86 6.41
N LEU A 192 -4.62 -13.79 5.10
CA LEU A 192 -5.16 -12.77 4.21
C LEU A 192 -6.60 -13.08 3.81
N THR A 193 -7.47 -12.08 3.93
CA THR A 193 -8.78 -12.03 3.28
C THR A 193 -8.77 -10.90 2.27
N GLU A 194 -9.14 -11.22 1.03
CA GLU A 194 -9.25 -10.28 -0.08
C GLU A 194 -10.71 -10.17 -0.52
N PHE A 195 -11.14 -8.94 -0.81
CA PHE A 195 -12.43 -8.64 -1.41
C PHE A 195 -12.23 -7.83 -2.69
N GLN A 196 -12.99 -8.16 -3.74
CA GLN A 196 -12.96 -7.43 -5.00
C GLN A 196 -14.36 -6.94 -5.37
N LEU A 197 -14.47 -5.66 -5.70
CA LEU A 197 -15.65 -5.04 -6.27
C LEU A 197 -15.32 -4.50 -7.66
N ARG A 198 -15.87 -5.14 -8.69
CA ARG A 198 -15.59 -4.75 -10.07
C ARG A 198 -16.27 -3.43 -10.41
N ALA A 199 -15.50 -2.52 -10.99
CA ALA A 199 -15.97 -1.18 -11.30
C ALA A 199 -15.15 -0.54 -12.41
N ARG A 200 -15.68 0.55 -12.96
CA ARG A 200 -14.88 1.42 -13.82
C ARG A 200 -13.85 2.11 -12.94
N ALA A 201 -12.58 1.91 -13.23
CA ALA A 201 -11.47 2.48 -12.49
C ALA A 201 -10.34 2.93 -13.41
N GLU A 202 -9.60 3.95 -12.99
CA GLU A 202 -8.43 4.49 -13.68
C GLU A 202 -7.32 4.79 -12.68
N GLY A 203 -6.08 4.49 -13.10
CA GLY A 203 -4.91 4.49 -12.22
C GLY A 203 -4.89 3.30 -11.27
N SER A 204 -3.76 3.10 -10.59
CA SER A 204 -3.62 2.06 -9.58
C SER A 204 -2.92 2.60 -8.34
N ARG A 205 -3.60 2.57 -7.19
CA ARG A 205 -3.08 3.05 -5.89
C ARG A 205 -3.68 2.23 -4.76
N THR A 206 -2.97 2.19 -3.64
CA THR A 206 -3.44 1.57 -2.40
C THR A 206 -3.18 2.48 -1.22
N ALA A 207 -4.07 2.46 -0.23
CA ALA A 207 -3.91 3.18 1.02
C ALA A 207 -4.54 2.40 2.18
N ALA A 208 -3.93 2.55 3.36
CA ALA A 208 -4.47 1.99 4.58
C ALA A 208 -5.64 2.84 5.11
N VAL A 209 -6.72 2.19 5.53
CA VAL A 209 -7.91 2.86 6.05
C VAL A 209 -8.54 2.06 7.20
N PRO A 210 -9.00 2.71 8.28
CA PRO A 210 -9.72 2.01 9.34
C PRO A 210 -11.11 1.57 8.82
N PRO A 211 -11.52 0.31 9.02
CA PRO A 211 -12.77 -0.21 8.45
C PRO A 211 -14.00 0.60 8.85
N SER A 212 -14.06 1.04 10.11
CA SER A 212 -15.14 1.86 10.63
C SER A 212 -15.23 3.24 9.98
N GLN A 213 -14.09 3.88 9.67
CA GLN A 213 -14.08 5.19 9.02
C GLN A 213 -14.55 5.10 7.57
N LEU A 214 -14.16 4.04 6.85
CA LEU A 214 -14.65 3.81 5.49
C LEU A 214 -16.15 3.46 5.49
N ALA A 215 -16.61 2.63 6.42
CA ALA A 215 -18.04 2.31 6.56
C ALA A 215 -18.85 3.58 6.82
N ASP A 216 -18.38 4.44 7.74
CA ASP A 216 -19.10 5.65 8.07
C ASP A 216 -19.08 6.68 6.91
N ALA A 217 -18.03 6.70 6.07
CA ALA A 217 -17.99 7.52 4.86
C ALA A 217 -19.15 7.20 3.89
N LEU A 218 -19.66 5.97 3.93
CA LEU A 218 -20.73 5.47 3.07
C LEU A 218 -22.12 5.57 3.70
N ILE A 219 -22.22 5.88 4.99
CA ILE A 219 -23.48 5.88 5.73
C ILE A 219 -24.49 6.85 5.09
N GLY A 220 -25.64 6.32 4.65
CA GLY A 220 -26.72 7.09 4.04
C GLY A 220 -26.42 7.63 2.64
N LEU A 221 -25.40 7.09 1.95
CA LEU A 221 -25.21 7.29 0.51
C LEU A 221 -25.97 6.21 -0.26
N GLU A 222 -26.48 6.59 -1.43
CA GLU A 222 -27.21 5.71 -2.34
C GLU A 222 -26.71 5.93 -3.78
N GLY A 223 -26.68 4.86 -4.57
CA GLY A 223 -26.33 4.91 -5.99
C GLY A 223 -24.84 5.18 -6.26
N PRO A 224 -24.51 5.77 -7.42
CA PRO A 224 -23.13 5.87 -7.88
C PRO A 224 -22.32 6.87 -7.06
N ILE A 225 -21.15 6.42 -6.62
CA ILE A 225 -20.15 7.21 -5.92
C ILE A 225 -18.80 7.04 -6.60
N THR A 226 -17.90 7.98 -6.35
CA THR A 226 -16.50 7.91 -6.74
C THR A 226 -15.65 7.76 -5.48
N VAL A 227 -14.83 6.70 -5.45
CA VAL A 227 -13.81 6.50 -4.44
C VAL A 227 -12.46 6.89 -5.06
N VAL A 228 -11.70 7.72 -4.38
CA VAL A 228 -10.35 8.13 -4.83
C VAL A 228 -9.32 7.81 -3.75
N VAL A 229 -8.28 7.09 -4.17
CA VAL A 229 -7.06 6.88 -3.39
C VAL A 229 -5.99 7.85 -3.92
N PRO A 230 -5.47 8.77 -3.09
CA PRO A 230 -4.60 9.84 -3.56
C PRO A 230 -3.22 9.34 -3.99
N ASP A 231 -2.52 10.15 -4.78
CA ASP A 231 -1.14 9.87 -5.19
C ASP A 231 -0.14 9.92 -4.03
N PHE A 232 -0.38 10.76 -3.03
CA PHE A 232 0.49 10.89 -1.86
C PHE A 232 -0.21 10.43 -0.59
N ALA A 233 0.51 9.65 0.24
CA ALA A 233 -0.02 9.03 1.45
C ALA A 233 -0.47 10.02 2.55
N HIS A 234 -0.09 11.31 2.45
CA HIS A 234 -0.51 12.35 3.40
C HIS A 234 -1.82 13.04 2.99
N ASN A 235 -2.33 12.76 1.78
CA ASN A 235 -3.63 13.23 1.35
C ASN A 235 -4.74 12.29 1.82
N ALA A 236 -5.96 12.81 1.85
CA ALA A 236 -7.12 12.07 2.30
C ALA A 236 -7.63 11.09 1.22
N ILE A 237 -8.12 9.93 1.66
CA ILE A 237 -8.99 9.09 0.82
C ILE A 237 -10.33 9.81 0.68
N ARG A 238 -10.91 9.78 -0.52
CA ARG A 238 -12.11 10.55 -0.84
C ARG A 238 -13.24 9.64 -1.28
N VAL A 239 -14.43 9.92 -0.77
CA VAL A 239 -15.69 9.30 -1.21
C VAL A 239 -16.65 10.41 -1.58
N SER A 240 -16.99 10.50 -2.86
CA SER A 240 -17.83 11.57 -3.40
C SER A 240 -19.09 11.02 -4.07
N SER A 241 -20.22 11.68 -3.84
CA SER A 241 -21.48 11.51 -4.56
C SER A 241 -21.86 12.84 -5.23
N ALA A 242 -23.06 12.91 -5.83
CA ALA A 242 -23.53 14.15 -6.46
C ALA A 242 -23.67 15.34 -5.49
N ASP A 243 -23.92 15.06 -4.21
CA ASP A 243 -24.21 16.06 -3.18
C ASP A 243 -23.34 15.93 -1.92
N ARG A 244 -22.52 14.88 -1.80
CA ARG A 244 -21.67 14.67 -0.61
C ARG A 244 -20.23 14.43 -1.00
N ASP A 245 -19.34 15.04 -0.25
CA ASP A 245 -17.91 14.74 -0.26
C ASP A 245 -17.50 14.32 1.15
N ALA A 246 -16.92 13.14 1.31
CA ALA A 246 -16.33 12.67 2.55
C ALA A 246 -14.82 12.46 2.35
N LEU A 247 -14.03 12.99 3.28
CA LEU A 247 -12.60 12.80 3.35
C LEU A 247 -12.27 11.96 4.58
N ILE A 248 -11.48 10.92 4.37
CA ILE A 248 -10.89 10.09 5.43
C ILE A 248 -9.42 10.47 5.50
N LEU A 249 -9.03 11.13 6.58
CA LEU A 249 -7.67 11.59 6.76
C LEU A 249 -6.74 10.37 6.92
N PRO A 250 -5.51 10.45 6.41
CA PRO A 250 -4.58 9.34 6.48
C PRO A 250 -4.31 8.90 7.92
N ILE A 251 -4.07 7.61 8.09
CA ILE A 251 -3.68 7.06 9.39
C ILE A 251 -2.24 7.50 9.68
N GLU A 252 -2.08 8.60 10.40
CA GLU A 252 -0.77 9.03 10.88
C GLU A 252 -0.31 8.16 12.07
N THR A 253 0.10 6.92 11.84
CA THR A 253 0.97 6.26 12.84
C THR A 253 2.30 7.03 12.88
N THR A 254 2.98 7.03 14.03
CA THR A 254 4.34 7.60 14.12
C THR A 254 5.23 7.00 13.03
N PHE A 255 5.09 5.70 12.76
CA PHE A 255 5.80 4.99 11.70
C PHE A 255 5.51 5.53 10.29
N GLU A 256 4.25 5.76 9.92
CA GLU A 256 3.89 6.29 8.59
C GLU A 256 4.34 7.75 8.39
N ARG A 257 4.24 8.60 9.43
CA ARG A 257 4.81 9.95 9.39
C ARG A 257 6.32 9.92 9.21
N MET A 258 7.00 9.06 9.95
CA MET A 258 8.45 8.89 9.86
C MET A 258 8.88 8.27 8.53
N ARG A 259 8.04 7.45 7.89
CA ARG A 259 8.31 6.90 6.56
C ARG A 259 8.39 8.01 5.52
N PHE A 260 7.39 8.88 5.47
CA PHE A 260 7.37 9.98 4.50
C PHE A 260 8.61 10.88 4.64
N SER A 261 8.97 11.30 5.87
CA SER A 261 10.17 12.11 6.08
C SER A 261 11.45 11.35 5.73
N THR A 262 11.51 10.05 6.03
CA THR A 262 12.65 9.19 5.68
C THR A 262 12.83 9.08 4.17
N GLU A 263 11.73 8.86 3.43
CA GLU A 263 11.74 8.79 1.96
C GLU A 263 12.18 10.12 1.33
N GLN A 264 11.81 11.26 1.91
CA GLN A 264 12.30 12.57 1.47
C GLN A 264 13.82 12.69 1.63
N VAL A 265 14.36 12.31 2.79
CA VAL A 265 15.81 12.37 3.05
C VAL A 265 16.56 11.37 2.16
N LEU A 266 16.02 10.18 1.94
CA LEU A 266 16.56 9.19 1.00
C LEU A 266 16.62 9.74 -0.42
N ALA A 267 15.52 10.33 -0.91
CA ALA A 267 15.44 10.91 -2.24
C ALA A 267 16.38 12.11 -2.42
N GLU A 268 16.60 12.91 -1.37
CA GLU A 268 17.56 14.01 -1.36
C GLU A 268 19.00 13.52 -1.56
N VAL A 269 19.39 12.44 -0.88
CA VAL A 269 20.77 11.91 -0.89
C VAL A 269 21.04 11.06 -2.12
N PHE A 270 20.12 10.16 -2.49
CA PHE A 270 20.35 9.12 -3.50
C PHE A 270 19.50 9.28 -4.77
N GLY A 271 18.64 10.30 -4.83
CA GLY A 271 17.74 10.56 -5.95
C GLY A 271 16.37 9.86 -5.85
N PRO A 272 15.39 10.26 -6.66
CA PRO A 272 13.98 9.89 -6.49
C PRO A 272 13.65 8.42 -6.76
N THR A 273 14.52 7.67 -7.41
CA THR A 273 14.29 6.24 -7.68
C THR A 273 14.56 5.35 -6.47
N VAL A 274 15.27 5.86 -5.46
CA VAL A 274 15.69 5.09 -4.27
C VAL A 274 14.52 4.73 -3.35
N VAL A 275 13.41 5.49 -3.41
CA VAL A 275 12.23 5.29 -2.53
C VAL A 275 11.35 4.12 -2.96
N GLN A 276 11.76 3.41 -4.02
CA GLN A 276 11.17 2.13 -4.39
C GLN A 276 11.66 1.05 -3.41
N ARG A 277 10.71 0.43 -2.72
CA ARG A 277 10.96 -0.63 -1.74
C ARG A 277 10.97 -1.99 -2.41
N ASP A 278 11.78 -2.91 -1.89
CA ASP A 278 11.61 -4.33 -2.15
C ASP A 278 10.47 -4.93 -1.30
N THR A 279 10.22 -6.22 -1.47
CA THR A 279 9.13 -6.96 -0.81
C THR A 279 9.28 -6.99 0.72
N ASP A 280 10.50 -6.84 1.23
CA ASP A 280 10.82 -6.76 2.67
C ASP A 280 10.77 -5.32 3.21
N GLY A 281 10.44 -4.35 2.36
CA GLY A 281 10.37 -2.94 2.72
C GLY A 281 11.73 -2.24 2.79
N HIS A 282 12.78 -2.79 2.16
CA HIS A 282 14.10 -2.20 2.08
C HIS A 282 14.25 -1.26 0.87
N TYR A 283 14.99 -0.17 1.07
CA TYR A 283 15.43 0.77 0.05
C TYR A 283 16.87 0.46 -0.34
N ARG A 284 17.14 0.28 -1.64
CA ARG A 284 18.49 0.01 -2.11
C ARG A 284 19.28 1.31 -2.33
N LEU A 285 20.34 1.53 -1.55
CA LEU A 285 21.11 2.78 -1.57
C LEU A 285 22.28 2.76 -2.58
N SER A 286 22.79 1.58 -2.92
CA SER A 286 23.96 1.44 -3.81
C SER A 286 23.95 0.15 -4.63
N HIS A 287 24.68 0.19 -5.74
CA HIS A 287 24.69 -0.87 -6.75
C HIS A 287 25.91 -1.79 -6.67
N ASP A 288 27.10 -1.24 -6.41
CA ASP A 288 28.34 -2.02 -6.37
C ASP A 288 28.30 -3.05 -5.23
N ILE A 289 28.21 -2.58 -3.99
CA ILE A 289 27.96 -3.43 -2.83
C ILE A 289 26.56 -3.10 -2.36
N PRO A 290 25.64 -4.06 -2.28
CA PRO A 290 24.27 -3.79 -1.90
C PRO A 290 24.22 -3.28 -0.45
N VAL A 291 24.06 -1.96 -0.31
CA VAL A 291 23.69 -1.32 0.95
C VAL A 291 22.22 -1.00 0.89
N PHE A 292 21.50 -1.35 1.94
CA PHE A 292 20.08 -1.15 2.07
C PHE A 292 19.79 -0.21 3.23
N ALA A 293 18.65 0.47 3.18
CA ALA A 293 18.01 1.10 4.31
C ALA A 293 16.65 0.46 4.55
N ARG A 294 16.18 0.42 5.79
CA ARG A 294 14.78 0.09 6.09
C ARG A 294 14.30 0.87 7.30
N LEU A 295 13.00 1.09 7.35
CA LEU A 295 12.37 1.68 8.52
C LEU A 295 11.97 0.56 9.48
N VAL A 296 12.36 0.67 10.74
CA VAL A 296 12.00 -0.30 11.79
C VAL A 296 11.04 0.35 12.78
N ASP A 297 9.89 -0.30 12.98
CA ASP A 297 8.82 0.15 13.87
C ASP A 297 9.16 -0.17 15.35
N ASP A 298 10.26 0.43 15.81
CA ASP A 298 10.70 0.44 17.21
C ASP A 298 10.27 1.75 17.89
N GLU A 299 10.44 1.84 19.22
CA GLU A 299 10.26 3.09 19.98
C GLU A 299 11.62 3.57 20.55
N PRO A 300 12.25 4.61 19.97
CA PRO A 300 11.79 5.42 18.83
C PRO A 300 12.00 4.75 17.46
N VAL A 301 11.20 5.15 16.46
CA VAL A 301 11.30 4.65 15.08
C VAL A 301 12.70 4.96 14.53
N ARG A 302 13.34 3.95 13.95
CA ARG A 302 14.72 4.06 13.43
C ARG A 302 14.82 3.72 11.95
N ILE A 303 15.78 4.35 11.29
CA ILE A 303 16.26 4.00 9.96
C ILE A 303 17.46 3.09 10.17
N GLN A 304 17.34 1.84 9.78
CA GLN A 304 18.45 0.89 9.80
C GLN A 304 19.11 0.88 8.43
N VAL A 305 20.38 1.30 8.36
CA VAL A 305 21.22 1.18 7.17
C VAL A 305 22.12 -0.02 7.32
N PHE A 306 22.11 -0.97 6.39
CA PHE A 306 22.82 -2.23 6.53
C PHE A 306 23.34 -2.81 5.22
N ALA A 307 24.29 -3.74 5.31
CA ALA A 307 24.78 -4.53 4.20
C ALA A 307 25.24 -5.90 4.70
N VAL A 308 25.13 -6.92 3.84
CA VAL A 308 25.74 -8.23 4.08
C VAL A 308 27.21 -8.14 3.69
N ALA A 309 28.13 -8.32 4.64
CA ALA A 309 29.57 -8.30 4.38
C ALA A 309 30.08 -9.65 3.88
N VAL A 310 29.56 -10.75 4.44
CA VAL A 310 29.86 -12.13 4.02
C VAL A 310 28.57 -12.95 4.08
N ASP A 311 28.30 -13.71 3.03
CA ASP A 311 27.20 -14.67 2.94
C ASP A 311 27.70 -16.12 3.00
N GLY A 312 26.92 -17.04 3.56
CA GLY A 312 27.26 -18.46 3.68
C GLY A 312 28.46 -18.75 4.60
N VAL A 313 28.61 -18.01 5.69
CA VAL A 313 29.67 -18.19 6.69
C VAL A 313 29.14 -18.88 7.94
N GLU A 314 29.79 -19.97 8.35
CA GLU A 314 29.35 -20.79 9.48
C GLU A 314 29.57 -20.09 10.83
N HIS A 315 28.59 -20.25 11.73
CA HIS A 315 28.69 -19.76 13.10
C HIS A 315 29.78 -20.48 13.90
N SER A 316 30.78 -19.74 14.38
CA SER A 316 31.86 -20.28 15.24
C SER A 316 32.26 -19.32 16.36
N ALA A 317 32.86 -19.85 17.43
CA ALA A 317 33.32 -19.04 18.55
C ALA A 317 34.46 -18.10 18.14
N GLU A 318 35.32 -18.55 17.23
CA GLU A 318 36.41 -17.79 16.64
C GLU A 318 35.88 -16.62 15.81
N LEU A 319 34.86 -16.84 14.97
CA LEU A 319 34.20 -15.77 14.22
C LEU A 319 33.59 -14.72 15.14
N LEU A 320 32.85 -15.14 16.18
CA LEU A 320 32.26 -14.21 17.14
C LEU A 320 33.32 -13.39 17.88
N SER A 321 34.47 -13.99 18.20
CA SER A 321 35.60 -13.29 18.83
C SER A 321 36.18 -12.22 17.91
N GLU A 322 36.40 -12.54 16.63
CA GLU A 322 36.90 -11.58 15.65
C GLU A 322 35.88 -10.44 15.42
N LEU A 323 34.59 -10.76 15.27
CA LEU A 323 33.54 -9.74 15.12
C LEU A 323 33.48 -8.79 16.33
N ASN A 324 33.66 -9.32 17.54
CA ASN A 324 33.72 -8.50 18.75
C ASN A 324 34.95 -7.57 18.78
N ASP A 325 36.12 -8.06 18.36
CA ASP A 325 37.34 -7.26 18.27
C ASP A 325 37.25 -6.16 17.21
N HIS A 326 36.54 -6.44 16.10
CA HIS A 326 36.19 -5.42 15.11
C HIS A 326 35.21 -4.40 15.66
N ASN A 327 34.10 -4.83 16.28
CA ASN A 327 33.11 -3.94 16.90
C ASN A 327 33.72 -3.00 17.93
N ALA A 328 34.71 -3.44 18.71
CA ALA A 328 35.42 -2.57 19.66
C ALA A 328 36.12 -1.36 19.01
N ARG A 329 36.36 -1.41 17.70
CA ARG A 329 37.00 -0.35 16.89
C ARG A 329 36.00 0.42 16.02
N LEU A 330 34.79 -0.12 15.83
CA LEU A 330 33.74 0.51 15.04
C LEU A 330 32.94 1.46 15.95
N GLY A 331 32.87 2.74 15.57
CA GLY A 331 32.23 3.76 16.40
C GLY A 331 30.70 3.66 16.38
N PHE A 332 30.11 3.96 15.22
CA PHE A 332 28.65 4.11 15.04
C PHE A 332 28.02 2.98 14.21
N ALA A 333 28.78 1.92 13.92
CA ALA A 333 28.32 0.77 13.18
C ALA A 333 28.68 -0.50 13.94
N ARG A 334 27.94 -1.57 13.70
CA ARG A 334 28.19 -2.88 14.31
C ARG A 334 28.18 -3.98 13.25
N CYS A 335 29.00 -4.98 13.49
CA CYS A 335 29.08 -6.22 12.73
C CYS A 335 28.60 -7.38 13.61
N PHE A 336 27.74 -8.23 13.09
CA PHE A 336 27.34 -9.43 13.82
C PHE A 336 26.97 -10.55 12.85
N TRP A 337 27.01 -11.78 13.37
CA TRP A 337 26.58 -12.95 12.63
C TRP A 337 25.08 -13.19 12.86
N MET A 338 24.35 -13.49 11.78
CA MET A 338 22.95 -13.90 11.81
C MET A 338 22.62 -14.70 10.54
N ASN A 339 21.91 -15.83 10.66
CA ASN A 339 21.42 -16.63 9.53
C ASN A 339 22.49 -16.96 8.47
N ASP A 340 23.63 -17.51 8.90
CA ASP A 340 24.77 -17.83 8.02
C ASP A 340 25.39 -16.62 7.31
N GLN A 341 25.11 -15.41 7.78
CA GLN A 341 25.63 -14.16 7.24
C GLN A 341 26.34 -13.33 8.29
N VAL A 342 27.29 -12.51 7.86
CA VAL A 342 27.82 -11.40 8.65
C VAL A 342 27.24 -10.10 8.11
N LEU A 343 26.44 -9.43 8.93
CA LEU A 343 25.83 -8.14 8.62
C LEU A 343 26.63 -7.01 9.25
N VAL A 344 26.68 -5.89 8.53
CA VAL A 344 27.17 -4.61 9.02
C VAL A 344 26.01 -3.63 8.99
N GLU A 345 25.74 -2.94 10.09
CA GLU A 345 24.65 -1.98 10.15
C GLU A 345 24.97 -0.73 10.98
N CYS A 346 24.18 0.31 10.74
CA CYS A 346 24.17 1.59 11.43
C CYS A 346 22.72 2.04 11.58
N ASP A 347 22.29 2.31 12.81
CA ASP A 347 20.93 2.78 13.12
C ASP A 347 20.91 4.30 13.29
N LEU A 348 19.91 4.96 12.69
CA LEU A 348 19.65 6.39 12.80
C LEU A 348 18.23 6.62 13.34
N MET A 349 18.01 7.71 14.05
CA MET A 349 16.67 8.04 14.57
C MET A 349 15.85 8.75 13.50
N ALA A 350 14.75 8.13 13.05
CA ALA A 350 14.01 8.60 11.88
C ALA A 350 13.51 10.05 12.01
N GLY A 351 13.07 10.44 13.22
CA GLY A 351 12.51 11.77 13.46
C GLY A 351 13.50 12.93 13.51
N THR A 352 14.81 12.67 13.51
CA THR A 352 15.84 13.71 13.53
C THR A 352 16.91 13.52 12.46
N THR A 353 16.80 12.47 11.64
CA THR A 353 17.84 12.15 10.66
C THR A 353 17.87 13.20 9.55
N GLU A 354 19.06 13.76 9.32
CA GLU A 354 19.32 14.66 8.19
C GLU A 354 20.09 13.95 7.05
N ALA A 355 20.07 14.54 5.86
CA ALA A 355 20.75 14.02 4.67
C ALA A 355 22.24 13.69 4.91
N ALA A 356 22.95 14.55 5.67
CA ALA A 356 24.36 14.35 6.00
C ALA A 356 24.58 13.13 6.92
N GLU A 357 23.66 12.85 7.84
CA GLU A 357 23.76 11.69 8.74
C GLU A 357 23.50 10.39 7.98
N LEU A 358 22.49 10.40 7.10
CA LEU A 358 22.18 9.26 6.25
C LEU A 358 23.32 8.94 5.27
N GLN A 359 23.90 9.97 4.65
CA GLN A 359 25.07 9.80 3.78
C GLN A 359 26.26 9.21 4.55
N ALA A 360 26.54 9.72 5.75
CA ALA A 360 27.63 9.23 6.59
C ALA A 360 27.41 7.78 7.07
N ALA A 361 26.16 7.39 7.36
CA ALA A 361 25.82 6.02 7.70
C ALA A 361 26.03 5.06 6.52
N HIS A 362 25.56 5.44 5.33
CA HIS A 362 25.79 4.69 4.09
C HIS A 362 27.28 4.51 3.80
N GLU A 363 28.07 5.59 3.81
CA GLU A 363 29.52 5.52 3.55
C GLU A 363 30.25 4.63 4.57
N ARG A 364 29.83 4.66 5.84
CA ARG A 364 30.40 3.83 6.90
C ARG A 364 30.10 2.36 6.71
N VAL A 365 28.84 2.00 6.49
CA VAL A 365 28.42 0.61 6.24
C VAL A 365 29.13 0.07 5.00
N LEU A 366 29.15 0.85 3.91
CA LEU A 366 29.82 0.48 2.67
C LEU A 366 31.32 0.22 2.87
N THR A 367 32.01 1.12 3.58
CA THR A 367 33.47 1.00 3.82
C THR A 367 33.79 -0.22 4.67
N ILE A 368 33.05 -0.44 5.76
CA ILE A 368 33.27 -1.59 6.64
C ILE A 368 33.02 -2.89 5.88
N SER A 369 31.94 -2.99 5.11
CA SER A 369 31.63 -4.20 4.33
C SER A 369 32.70 -4.50 3.26
N ARG A 370 33.26 -3.48 2.61
CA ARG A 370 34.39 -3.60 1.67
C ARG A 370 35.64 -4.16 2.32
N GLU A 371 36.01 -3.63 3.48
CA GLU A 371 37.25 -3.99 4.15
C GLU A 371 37.15 -5.33 4.88
N LEU A 372 36.03 -5.55 5.57
CA LEU A 372 35.85 -6.69 6.47
C LEU A 372 35.42 -7.96 5.71
N GLY A 373 34.58 -7.82 4.68
CA GLY A 373 34.02 -8.95 3.93
C GLY A 373 35.09 -9.91 3.39
N PRO A 374 36.04 -9.44 2.56
CA PRO A 374 37.10 -10.27 2.01
C PRO A 374 38.02 -10.90 3.07
N LEU A 375 38.29 -10.18 4.16
CA LEU A 375 39.13 -10.67 5.27
C LEU A 375 38.45 -11.84 6.00
N LEU A 376 37.18 -11.67 6.36
CA LEU A 376 36.41 -12.71 7.04
C LEU A 376 36.21 -13.92 6.12
N ALA A 377 35.87 -13.70 4.85
CA ALA A 377 35.69 -14.79 3.88
C ALA A 377 36.96 -15.62 3.68
N ALA A 378 38.14 -14.98 3.68
CA ALA A 378 39.41 -15.67 3.55
C ALA A 378 39.76 -16.57 4.75
N VAL A 379 39.28 -16.24 5.96
CA VAL A 379 39.61 -16.95 7.20
C VAL A 379 38.53 -17.97 7.57
N PHE A 380 37.26 -17.60 7.41
CA PHE A 380 36.10 -18.36 7.89
C PHE A 380 35.26 -18.98 6.77
N GLY A 381 35.58 -18.70 5.50
CA GLY A 381 34.78 -19.13 4.35
C GLY A 381 33.59 -18.21 4.08
N GLY A 382 32.74 -18.60 3.12
CA GLY A 382 31.65 -17.79 2.61
C GLY A 382 32.03 -16.90 1.43
N THR A 383 31.10 -16.04 1.01
CA THR A 383 31.20 -15.20 -0.18
C THR A 383 31.12 -13.72 0.21
N PRO A 384 32.15 -12.89 -0.05
CA PRO A 384 32.10 -11.48 0.30
C PRO A 384 31.12 -10.69 -0.59
N ALA A 385 30.67 -9.54 -0.08
CA ALA A 385 29.75 -8.66 -0.79
C ALA A 385 30.28 -8.20 -2.17
N GLU A 386 31.59 -7.98 -2.30
CA GLU A 386 32.24 -7.53 -3.54
C GLU A 386 32.17 -8.56 -4.67
N THR A 387 32.08 -9.86 -4.35
CA THR A 387 31.88 -10.90 -5.37
C THR A 387 30.44 -10.98 -5.88
N HIS A 388 29.51 -10.26 -5.26
CA HIS A 388 28.14 -10.10 -5.76
C HIS A 388 28.00 -8.98 -6.80
N VAL A 389 29.04 -8.15 -7.04
CA VAL A 389 29.04 -7.08 -8.08
C VAL A 389 28.99 -7.66 -9.50
N GLY A 390 29.18 -8.98 -9.66
CA GLY A 390 28.97 -9.71 -10.92
C GLY A 390 27.67 -10.53 -10.99
N GLY A 391 26.84 -10.53 -9.94
CA GLY A 391 25.70 -11.43 -9.89
C GLY A 391 24.88 -11.33 -8.61
N ALA A 392 24.00 -10.34 -8.55
CA ALA A 392 22.85 -10.33 -7.66
C ALA A 392 21.83 -9.29 -8.16
N GLY A 393 21.07 -9.64 -9.20
CA GLY A 393 19.66 -9.30 -9.17
C GLY A 393 18.93 -10.26 -8.23
N SER A 394 17.74 -9.81 -7.90
CA SER A 394 16.88 -10.23 -6.80
C SER A 394 16.29 -11.63 -6.98
N GLY A 395 17.03 -12.67 -6.59
CA GLY A 395 16.45 -13.99 -6.34
C GLY A 395 17.41 -14.88 -5.58
N ASN A 396 16.99 -15.39 -4.41
CA ASN A 396 17.70 -16.50 -3.78
C ASN A 396 17.69 -17.67 -4.78
N TRP A 397 18.81 -18.36 -4.99
CA TRP A 397 18.87 -19.51 -5.91
C TRP A 397 17.88 -20.61 -5.54
N ASP A 398 17.52 -20.69 -4.25
CA ASP A 398 16.45 -21.55 -3.77
C ASP A 398 15.07 -21.13 -4.30
N ASP A 399 14.81 -19.84 -4.51
CA ASP A 399 13.55 -19.34 -5.08
C ASP A 399 13.44 -19.70 -6.57
N TYR A 400 14.54 -19.56 -7.32
CA TYR A 400 14.60 -20.07 -8.68
C TYR A 400 14.35 -21.58 -8.72
N LEU A 401 15.00 -22.37 -7.85
CA LEU A 401 14.76 -23.82 -7.81
C LEU A 401 13.32 -24.16 -7.46
N ARG A 402 12.65 -23.37 -6.63
CA ARG A 402 11.25 -23.57 -6.25
C ARG A 402 10.26 -23.18 -7.35
N THR A 403 10.67 -22.36 -8.32
CA THR A 403 9.79 -21.88 -9.40
C THR A 403 9.13 -23.03 -10.16
N VAL A 404 7.81 -22.88 -10.37
CA VAL A 404 6.99 -23.76 -11.20
C VAL A 404 6.96 -23.17 -12.61
N VAL A 405 7.45 -23.93 -13.59
CA VAL A 405 7.38 -23.55 -14.99
C VAL A 405 6.20 -24.27 -15.62
N ALA A 406 5.23 -23.51 -16.12
CA ALA A 406 4.08 -24.02 -16.85
C ALA A 406 4.16 -23.64 -18.33
N ALA A 407 3.77 -24.55 -19.21
CA ALA A 407 3.72 -24.33 -20.65
C ALA A 407 2.30 -24.55 -21.20
N GLU A 408 1.93 -23.75 -22.20
CA GLU A 408 0.64 -23.82 -22.87
C GLU A 408 0.67 -24.93 -23.94
N LEU A 409 0.42 -26.17 -23.52
CA LEU A 409 0.44 -27.36 -24.40
C LEU A 409 -0.85 -27.52 -25.22
N VAL A 410 -1.93 -26.94 -24.72
CA VAL A 410 -3.25 -26.87 -25.34
C VAL A 410 -3.70 -25.42 -25.23
N ASP A 411 -4.25 -24.86 -26.31
CA ASP A 411 -4.69 -23.46 -26.35
C ASP A 411 -5.51 -23.07 -25.11
N GLY A 412 -5.03 -22.04 -24.40
CA GLY A 412 -5.62 -21.49 -23.19
C GLY A 412 -5.31 -22.27 -21.90
N THR A 413 -4.54 -23.36 -21.93
CA THR A 413 -4.29 -24.21 -20.76
C THR A 413 -2.79 -24.36 -20.46
N LEU A 414 -2.36 -23.76 -19.35
CA LEU A 414 -1.01 -23.90 -18.81
C LEU A 414 -0.87 -25.22 -18.04
N THR A 415 0.11 -26.03 -18.42
CA THR A 415 0.47 -27.30 -17.78
C THR A 415 1.81 -27.13 -17.05
N PRO A 416 1.92 -27.40 -15.73
CA PRO A 416 3.14 -27.22 -14.94
C PRO A 416 4.19 -28.28 -15.28
N ILE A 417 5.00 -28.04 -16.31
CA ILE A 417 5.94 -29.03 -16.86
C ILE A 417 7.11 -29.35 -15.92
N SER A 418 7.46 -28.43 -15.02
CA SER A 418 8.45 -28.65 -13.96
C SER A 418 7.99 -29.63 -12.88
N ASP A 419 6.68 -29.89 -12.78
CA ASP A 419 6.08 -30.70 -11.70
C ASP A 419 5.02 -31.70 -12.18
N ALA A 420 4.81 -31.84 -13.50
CA ALA A 420 3.85 -32.78 -14.06
C ALA A 420 4.35 -34.23 -14.02
N ASP A 421 3.44 -35.19 -13.83
CA ASP A 421 3.81 -36.62 -13.84
C ASP A 421 4.32 -37.10 -15.21
N ALA A 422 3.71 -36.63 -16.30
CA ALA A 422 4.07 -37.04 -17.66
C ALA A 422 4.93 -35.98 -18.37
N TRP A 423 6.03 -36.41 -18.99
CA TRP A 423 6.89 -35.54 -19.79
C TRP A 423 6.28 -35.28 -21.18
N PRO A 424 5.98 -34.02 -21.56
CA PRO A 424 5.24 -33.73 -22.79
C PRO A 424 6.11 -33.42 -24.01
N TYR A 425 7.44 -33.38 -23.87
CA TYR A 425 8.38 -32.95 -24.91
C TYR A 425 9.27 -34.09 -25.42
N PRO A 426 9.84 -33.99 -26.65
CA PRO A 426 10.71 -35.03 -27.20
C PRO A 426 12.10 -35.10 -26.54
N GLY A 427 12.49 -34.07 -25.78
CA GLY A 427 13.78 -33.95 -25.10
C GLY A 427 13.78 -32.77 -24.14
N THR A 428 14.97 -32.32 -23.74
CA THR A 428 15.17 -31.15 -22.86
C THR A 428 14.54 -29.90 -23.44
N VAL A 429 13.94 -29.09 -22.58
CA VAL A 429 13.36 -27.79 -22.92
C VAL A 429 13.95 -26.69 -22.03
N TRP A 430 13.80 -25.45 -22.49
CA TRP A 430 14.38 -24.28 -21.87
C TRP A 430 13.33 -23.21 -21.62
N ALA A 431 13.21 -22.70 -20.40
CA ALA A 431 12.34 -21.55 -20.12
C ALA A 431 13.13 -20.25 -20.28
N LEU A 432 12.60 -19.34 -21.10
CA LEU A 432 13.14 -18.01 -21.39
C LEU A 432 12.08 -16.95 -21.15
N THR A 433 12.47 -15.78 -20.68
CA THR A 433 11.60 -14.62 -20.49
C THR A 433 12.24 -13.33 -21.00
N SER A 434 11.40 -12.37 -21.40
CA SER A 434 11.84 -10.99 -21.66
C SER A 434 11.53 -10.06 -20.48
N ASP A 435 10.82 -10.58 -19.49
CA ASP A 435 10.32 -9.83 -18.36
C ASP A 435 11.47 -9.54 -17.38
N ASN A 436 11.43 -8.35 -16.78
CA ASN A 436 12.31 -7.92 -15.68
C ASN A 436 13.81 -8.23 -15.86
N PRO A 437 14.48 -7.76 -16.93
CA PRO A 437 15.87 -8.07 -17.20
C PRO A 437 16.78 -7.65 -16.05
N MET A 438 17.72 -8.53 -15.68
CA MET A 438 18.58 -8.39 -14.50
C MET A 438 17.80 -8.17 -13.19
N GLY A 439 16.61 -8.78 -13.06
CA GLY A 439 15.71 -8.57 -11.92
C GLY A 439 15.16 -7.14 -11.81
N THR A 440 15.35 -6.30 -12.84
CA THR A 440 14.85 -4.93 -12.83
C THR A 440 13.36 -4.94 -13.16
N TRP A 441 12.52 -4.72 -12.16
CA TRP A 441 11.07 -4.65 -12.31
C TRP A 441 10.67 -3.61 -13.37
N ARG A 442 9.91 -4.07 -14.35
CA ARG A 442 9.30 -3.26 -15.41
C ARG A 442 7.79 -3.34 -15.31
N SER A 443 7.11 -2.37 -15.91
CA SER A 443 5.66 -2.45 -16.06
C SER A 443 5.28 -3.63 -16.95
N ASP A 444 4.08 -4.20 -16.74
CA ASP A 444 3.55 -5.27 -17.57
C ASP A 444 3.47 -4.88 -19.05
N GLU A 445 3.20 -3.60 -19.35
CA GLU A 445 3.19 -3.07 -20.71
C GLU A 445 4.58 -3.12 -21.36
N GLU A 446 5.64 -2.74 -20.63
CA GLU A 446 7.03 -2.82 -21.12
C GLU A 446 7.47 -4.27 -21.32
N ASN A 447 7.09 -5.16 -20.40
CA ASN A 447 7.37 -6.59 -20.48
C ASN A 447 6.63 -7.23 -21.67
N GLN A 448 5.35 -6.91 -21.88
CA GLN A 448 4.59 -7.34 -23.06
C GLN A 448 5.18 -6.80 -24.37
N ALA A 449 5.64 -5.55 -24.40
CA ALA A 449 6.25 -4.94 -25.58
C ALA A 449 7.57 -5.58 -25.99
N ALA A 450 8.33 -6.13 -25.04
CA ALA A 450 9.60 -6.83 -25.30
C ALA A 450 9.43 -8.28 -25.81
N ARG A 451 8.27 -8.91 -25.55
CA ARG A 451 8.01 -10.32 -25.87
C ARG A 451 8.06 -10.68 -27.36
N PRO A 452 7.55 -9.86 -28.29
CA PRO A 452 7.69 -10.11 -29.73
C PRO A 452 9.16 -10.22 -30.19
N GLU A 453 10.07 -9.48 -29.56
CA GLU A 453 11.50 -9.56 -29.89
C GLU A 453 12.11 -10.89 -29.43
N LEU A 454 11.69 -11.40 -28.26
CA LEU A 454 12.12 -12.72 -27.77
C LEU A 454 11.63 -13.83 -28.68
N ILE A 455 10.35 -13.78 -29.09
CA ILE A 455 9.77 -14.75 -30.05
C ILE A 455 10.58 -14.72 -31.36
N ALA A 456 10.84 -13.53 -31.91
CA ALA A 456 11.60 -13.40 -33.15
C ALA A 456 13.05 -13.93 -33.02
N ALA A 457 13.68 -13.81 -31.86
CA ALA A 457 15.01 -14.36 -31.60
C ALA A 457 15.00 -15.89 -31.55
N VAL A 458 13.97 -16.48 -30.93
CA VAL A 458 13.78 -17.93 -30.86
C VAL A 458 13.45 -18.51 -32.25
N ASP A 459 12.58 -17.85 -33.01
CA ASP A 459 12.25 -18.23 -34.40
C ASP A 459 13.48 -18.17 -35.31
N ALA A 460 14.32 -17.14 -35.16
CA ALA A 460 15.55 -16.99 -35.92
C ALA A 460 16.59 -18.08 -35.63
N ALA A 461 16.56 -18.65 -34.42
CA ALA A 461 17.38 -19.79 -34.03
C ALA A 461 16.81 -21.13 -34.56
N GLY A 462 15.63 -21.13 -35.19
CA GLY A 462 14.98 -22.33 -35.71
C GLY A 462 14.41 -23.26 -34.63
N ALA A 463 14.31 -22.76 -33.40
CA ALA A 463 13.78 -23.52 -32.27
C ALA A 463 12.25 -23.49 -32.27
N ARG A 464 11.64 -24.49 -31.63
CA ARG A 464 10.18 -24.50 -31.39
C ARG A 464 9.89 -23.90 -30.03
N HIS A 465 8.72 -23.28 -29.89
CA HIS A 465 8.32 -22.71 -28.61
C HIS A 465 6.82 -22.84 -28.31
N HIS A 466 6.50 -22.84 -27.03
CA HIS A 466 5.17 -22.62 -26.48
C HIS A 466 5.22 -21.42 -25.55
N ARG A 467 4.08 -20.74 -25.39
CA ARG A 467 3.94 -19.75 -24.31
C ARG A 467 4.16 -20.44 -22.97
N SER A 468 4.88 -19.80 -22.07
CA SER A 468 5.10 -20.30 -20.72
C SER A 468 4.85 -19.23 -19.69
N VAL A 469 4.70 -19.69 -18.45
CA VAL A 469 4.69 -18.84 -17.26
C VAL A 469 5.57 -19.51 -16.22
N GLY A 470 6.56 -18.77 -15.71
CA GLY A 470 7.30 -19.15 -14.52
C GLY A 470 6.64 -18.49 -13.32
N THR A 471 6.29 -19.26 -12.29
CA THR A 471 5.61 -18.76 -11.09
C THR A 471 6.35 -19.20 -9.84
N SER A 472 6.62 -18.27 -8.93
CA SER A 472 7.15 -18.57 -7.59
C SER A 472 6.16 -19.43 -6.78
N VAL A 473 6.64 -20.15 -5.77
CA VAL A 473 5.78 -21.07 -4.98
C VAL A 473 4.72 -20.36 -4.16
N ASP A 474 5.01 -19.15 -3.72
CA ASP A 474 4.07 -18.24 -3.04
C ASP A 474 3.13 -17.52 -4.02
N THR A 475 3.33 -17.70 -5.33
CA THR A 475 2.60 -17.05 -6.43
C THR A 475 2.72 -15.53 -6.49
N GLU A 476 3.61 -14.92 -5.69
CA GLU A 476 3.84 -13.47 -5.64
C GLU A 476 4.59 -12.95 -6.89
N HIS A 477 5.33 -13.83 -7.58
CA HIS A 477 6.08 -13.52 -8.79
C HIS A 477 5.66 -14.44 -9.93
N SER A 478 5.27 -13.85 -11.05
CA SER A 478 4.90 -14.59 -12.27
C SER A 478 5.45 -13.88 -13.49
N GLU A 479 6.20 -14.60 -14.31
CA GLU A 479 6.80 -14.05 -15.53
C GLU A 479 6.32 -14.83 -16.75
N VAL A 480 5.87 -14.11 -17.76
CA VAL A 480 5.35 -14.73 -18.97
C VAL A 480 6.45 -14.79 -20.02
N GLY A 481 6.75 -16.01 -20.45
CA GLY A 481 7.88 -16.29 -21.32
C GLY A 481 7.56 -17.34 -22.39
N LEU A 482 8.62 -18.05 -22.79
CA LEU A 482 8.59 -19.15 -23.72
C LEU A 482 9.27 -20.37 -23.13
N VAL A 483 8.67 -21.55 -23.32
CA VAL A 483 9.40 -22.81 -23.23
C VAL A 483 9.85 -23.19 -24.63
N VAL A 484 11.14 -23.44 -24.80
CA VAL A 484 11.82 -23.60 -26.09
C VAL A 484 12.49 -24.97 -26.18
N TRP A 485 12.41 -25.63 -27.33
CA TRP A 485 13.03 -26.94 -27.59
C TRP A 485 13.48 -27.08 -29.05
N ASP A 486 14.09 -28.23 -29.38
CA ASP A 486 14.79 -28.48 -30.66
C ASP A 486 15.98 -27.51 -30.87
N THR A 487 16.66 -27.13 -29.80
CA THR A 487 17.85 -26.26 -29.80
C THR A 487 18.86 -26.70 -28.73
N ASP A 488 20.08 -26.14 -28.77
CA ASP A 488 21.14 -26.42 -27.79
C ASP A 488 21.28 -25.32 -26.73
N ARG A 489 21.97 -25.67 -25.62
CA ARG A 489 22.16 -24.79 -24.47
C ARG A 489 22.90 -23.50 -24.83
N ASP A 490 23.91 -23.58 -25.70
CA ASP A 490 24.72 -22.42 -26.06
C ASP A 490 23.87 -21.37 -26.79
N THR A 491 23.03 -21.82 -27.73
CA THR A 491 22.07 -20.98 -28.45
C THR A 491 21.06 -20.32 -27.50
N VAL A 492 20.56 -21.07 -26.53
CA VAL A 492 19.59 -20.57 -25.53
C VAL A 492 20.24 -19.54 -24.61
N LEU A 493 21.47 -19.78 -24.14
CA LEU A 493 22.22 -18.84 -23.31
C LEU A 493 22.54 -17.55 -24.07
N ASP A 494 22.87 -17.62 -25.36
CA ASP A 494 23.11 -16.44 -26.18
C ASP A 494 21.85 -15.58 -26.35
N ILE A 495 20.68 -16.22 -26.53
CA ILE A 495 19.39 -15.52 -26.51
C ILE A 495 19.14 -14.92 -25.12
N ALA A 496 19.29 -15.69 -24.05
CA ALA A 496 19.02 -15.24 -22.68
C ALA A 496 19.89 -14.04 -22.27
N ARG A 497 21.17 -14.05 -22.62
CA ARG A 497 22.11 -12.93 -22.41
C ARG A 497 21.69 -11.68 -23.18
N ARG A 498 21.22 -11.83 -24.43
CA ARG A 498 20.71 -10.71 -25.23
C ARG A 498 19.51 -10.04 -24.55
N PHE A 499 18.63 -10.82 -23.94
CA PHE A 499 17.49 -10.33 -23.17
C PHE A 499 17.84 -9.98 -21.72
N ARG A 500 19.12 -10.12 -21.34
CA ARG A 500 19.63 -9.85 -19.98
C ARG A 500 18.88 -10.61 -18.89
N GLN A 501 18.52 -11.87 -19.15
CA GLN A 501 18.02 -12.77 -18.12
C GLN A 501 19.15 -13.16 -17.17
N GLU A 502 18.86 -13.26 -15.88
CA GLU A 502 19.87 -13.65 -14.89
C GLU A 502 20.14 -15.14 -14.93
N ALA A 503 19.08 -15.93 -15.09
CA ALA A 503 19.13 -17.37 -15.18
C ALA A 503 18.08 -17.90 -16.17
N ILE A 504 18.31 -19.12 -16.65
CA ILE A 504 17.36 -19.90 -17.45
C ILE A 504 17.05 -21.21 -16.75
N PHE A 505 15.90 -21.79 -17.08
CA PHE A 505 15.53 -23.13 -16.64
C PHE A 505 15.83 -24.14 -17.74
N GLU A 506 16.67 -25.13 -17.46
CA GLU A 506 16.79 -26.39 -18.19
C GLU A 506 15.84 -27.41 -17.55
N ILE A 507 14.94 -27.99 -18.33
CA ILE A 507 13.98 -28.97 -17.82
C ILE A 507 14.00 -30.20 -18.71
N ASP A 508 14.19 -31.36 -18.10
CA ASP A 508 14.11 -32.67 -18.77
C ASP A 508 13.17 -33.62 -17.99
N PRO A 509 12.97 -34.88 -18.40
CA PRO A 509 12.06 -35.80 -17.70
C PRO A 509 12.38 -36.04 -16.21
N ASP A 510 13.62 -35.84 -15.78
CA ASP A 510 14.15 -36.26 -14.49
C ASP A 510 14.50 -35.07 -13.57
N GLU A 511 14.96 -33.94 -14.13
CA GLU A 511 15.44 -32.78 -13.37
C GLU A 511 14.96 -31.42 -13.91
N VAL A 512 14.91 -30.46 -12.98
CA VAL A 512 14.85 -29.01 -13.26
C VAL A 512 16.18 -28.43 -12.82
N ARG A 513 16.95 -27.87 -13.76
CA ARG A 513 18.20 -27.17 -13.50
C ARG A 513 18.05 -25.69 -13.83
N VAL A 514 18.48 -24.84 -12.91
CA VAL A 514 18.60 -23.40 -13.11
C VAL A 514 20.07 -23.12 -13.47
N ILE A 515 20.31 -22.31 -14.51
CA ILE A 515 21.64 -21.99 -15.01
C ILE A 515 21.79 -20.48 -15.13
N ALA A 516 22.84 -19.91 -14.55
CA ALA A 516 23.15 -18.50 -14.70
C ALA A 516 23.52 -18.15 -16.14
N CYS A 517 23.09 -17.00 -16.62
CA CYS A 517 23.44 -16.56 -17.97
C CYS A 517 24.84 -15.94 -18.05
N PHE A 518 25.33 -15.35 -16.96
CA PHE A 518 26.52 -14.50 -16.96
C PHE A 518 27.69 -15.05 -16.13
N ASP A 519 27.51 -16.18 -15.45
CA ASP A 519 28.56 -16.87 -14.68
C ASP A 519 28.36 -18.39 -14.72
N ASP A 520 29.21 -19.14 -14.01
CA ASP A 520 29.23 -20.60 -14.02
C ASP A 520 28.30 -21.25 -12.99
N ARG A 521 27.42 -20.49 -12.31
CA ARG A 521 26.49 -21.05 -11.32
C ARG A 521 25.38 -21.84 -11.99
N ALA A 522 25.11 -23.02 -11.42
CA ALA A 522 23.95 -23.83 -11.75
C ALA A 522 23.52 -24.63 -10.53
N ALA A 523 22.23 -24.86 -10.39
CA ALA A 523 21.66 -25.70 -9.35
C ALA A 523 20.53 -26.55 -9.93
N ALA A 524 20.27 -27.73 -9.36
CA ALA A 524 19.27 -28.65 -9.89
C ALA A 524 18.45 -29.31 -8.79
N ARG A 525 17.19 -29.64 -9.12
CA ARG A 525 16.29 -30.45 -8.30
C ARG A 525 15.64 -31.56 -9.13
N PRO A 526 15.19 -32.66 -8.50
CA PRO A 526 14.33 -33.63 -9.18
C PRO A 526 13.02 -32.99 -9.66
N ARG A 527 12.58 -33.34 -10.87
CA ARG A 527 11.29 -32.91 -11.41
C ARG A 527 10.15 -33.51 -10.57
N GLY A 528 9.14 -32.71 -10.23
CA GLY A 528 8.02 -33.13 -9.37
C GLY A 528 8.30 -33.14 -7.86
N LEU A 529 9.50 -32.75 -7.42
CA LEU A 529 9.80 -32.50 -6.01
C LEU A 529 9.88 -30.99 -5.76
N LEU A 530 8.83 -30.39 -5.19
CA LEU A 530 8.89 -29.02 -4.68
C LEU A 530 9.56 -29.03 -3.30
N LEU A 531 10.67 -28.29 -3.18
CA LEU A 531 11.33 -28.04 -1.89
C LEU A 531 10.40 -27.11 -1.08
N ARG A 532 9.78 -27.66 -0.03
CA ARG A 532 8.94 -26.88 0.91
C ARG A 532 9.80 -25.96 1.76
#